data_AF-A0A101G4J7-F1
#
_entry.id   AF-A0A101G4J7-F1
#
_cell.length_a   1.000
_cell.length_b   1.000
_cell.length_c   1.000
_cell.angle_alpha   90.00
_cell.angle_beta   90.00
_cell.angle_gamma   90.00
#
_symmetry.space_group_name_H-M   'P 1'
#
loop_
_entity.id
_entity.type
_entity.pdbx_description
1 polymer ?
#
loop_
_entity_poly.entity_id
_entity_poly.type
_entity_poly.pdbx_seq_one_letter_code
_entity_poly.pdbx_strand_id
1 'polypeptide(L)'
;MVETQTKNQNIFWLWNTDVDFVRRGDVDFWSPEYVKNDKLMSQYVPLADVIEDITNGVELRKYSDKGELYLRVSNIKEFFTDLSDIKLVPLTREAIKVREKVRLSEQDILMSRSGSLGIITIITPDIKKHHH
;
A
#
# COMPACT_ATOMS: atom_id res chain seq x y z
N MET A 1 14.08 -23.05 65.66
CA MET A 1 13.48 -21.81 65.12
C MET A 1 14.45 -21.24 64.12
N VAL A 2 14.08 -21.22 62.84
CA VAL A 2 14.87 -20.60 61.78
C VAL A 2 14.05 -19.43 61.29
N GLU A 3 14.49 -18.22 61.63
CA GLU A 3 13.90 -16.98 61.11
C GLU A 3 14.10 -16.93 59.60
N THR A 4 13.02 -17.07 58.86
CA THR A 4 12.96 -16.74 57.45
C THR A 4 13.03 -15.22 57.33
N GLN A 5 14.23 -14.69 57.07
CA GLN A 5 14.38 -13.31 56.61
C GLN A 5 13.73 -13.17 55.23
N THR A 6 12.54 -12.60 55.19
CA THR A 6 11.89 -12.17 53.96
C THR A 6 12.71 -11.02 53.38
N LYS A 7 13.58 -11.30 52.40
CA LYS A 7 14.30 -10.28 51.63
C LYS A 7 13.28 -9.28 51.08
N ASN A 8 13.38 -8.02 51.51
CA ASN A 8 12.66 -6.88 50.93
C ASN A 8 12.86 -6.88 49.41
N GLN A 9 11.84 -7.30 48.66
CA GLN A 9 11.77 -7.02 47.25
C GLN A 9 11.28 -5.57 47.11
N ASN A 10 12.20 -4.67 46.77
CA ASN A 10 11.87 -3.31 46.40
C ASN A 10 11.15 -3.36 45.04
N ILE A 11 9.84 -3.57 45.06
CA ILE A 11 8.99 -3.46 43.88
C ILE A 11 8.80 -1.96 43.61
N PHE A 12 9.21 -1.51 42.43
CA PHE A 12 8.95 -0.16 41.95
C PHE A 12 8.14 -0.24 40.65
N TRP A 13 7.15 0.63 40.55
CA TRP A 13 6.34 0.76 39.36
C TRP A 13 6.96 1.82 38.46
N LEU A 14 7.29 1.46 37.23
CA LEU A 14 7.67 2.40 36.19
C LEU A 14 6.44 2.66 35.32
N TRP A 15 6.01 3.92 35.24
CA TRP A 15 4.89 4.33 34.39
C TRP A 15 5.44 5.15 33.23
N ASN A 16 5.01 4.85 32.01
CA ASN A 16 5.36 5.61 30.81
C ASN A 16 4.07 6.05 30.13
N THR A 17 3.92 7.35 29.86
CA THR A 17 2.75 7.91 29.17
C THR A 17 2.71 7.59 27.68
N ASP A 18 3.86 7.25 27.10
CA ASP A 18 3.98 6.90 25.69
C ASP A 18 3.71 5.41 25.42
N VAL A 19 3.62 4.54 26.44
CA VAL A 19 3.45 3.08 26.25
C VAL A 19 2.08 2.63 26.76
N ASP A 20 1.27 2.08 25.86
CA ASP A 20 -0.07 1.57 26.18
C ASP A 20 -0.19 0.09 25.78
N PHE A 21 0.11 -0.81 26.72
CA PHE A 21 0.01 -2.25 26.51
C PHE A 21 -1.43 -2.77 26.32
N VAL A 22 -2.45 -1.98 26.66
CA VAL A 22 -3.85 -2.31 26.37
C VAL A 22 -4.14 -2.08 24.89
N ARG A 23 -3.62 -0.99 24.32
CA ARG A 23 -3.71 -0.70 22.89
C ARG A 23 -2.88 -1.66 22.05
N ARG A 24 -1.64 -1.96 22.47
CA ARG A 24 -0.73 -2.83 21.71
C ARG A 24 0.37 -3.44 22.57
N GLY A 25 0.52 -4.77 22.49
CA GLY A 25 1.44 -5.56 23.32
C GLY A 25 2.88 -5.69 22.80
N ASP A 26 3.15 -5.28 21.56
CA ASP A 26 4.44 -5.53 20.91
C ASP A 26 5.49 -4.51 21.39
N VAL A 27 6.61 -4.98 21.94
CA VAL A 27 7.69 -4.08 22.44
C VAL A 27 8.25 -3.22 21.32
N ASP A 28 8.48 -3.81 20.14
CA ASP A 28 9.05 -3.11 18.98
C ASP A 28 8.20 -1.93 18.54
N PHE A 29 6.87 -2.03 18.64
CA PHE A 29 5.93 -0.97 18.30
C PHE A 29 6.17 0.31 19.13
N TRP A 30 6.61 0.14 20.38
CA TRP A 30 6.93 1.23 21.30
C TRP A 30 8.40 1.66 21.25
N SER A 31 9.16 1.22 20.24
CA SER A 31 10.52 1.72 20.04
C SER A 31 10.53 3.25 19.86
N PRO A 32 11.56 3.96 20.37
CA PRO A 32 11.61 5.42 20.27
C PRO A 32 11.48 5.96 18.84
N GLU A 33 11.96 5.21 17.85
CA GLU A 33 11.83 5.54 16.43
C GLU A 33 10.37 5.53 15.97
N TYR A 34 9.60 4.49 16.28
CA TYR A 34 8.20 4.40 15.88
C TYR A 34 7.31 5.38 16.65
N VAL A 35 7.53 5.58 17.95
CA VAL A 35 6.80 6.59 18.73
C VAL A 35 7.05 8.00 18.17
N LYS A 36 8.29 8.30 17.76
CA LYS A 36 8.61 9.56 17.09
C LYS A 36 7.91 9.67 15.74
N ASN A 37 7.89 8.60 14.94
CA ASN A 37 7.21 8.59 13.65
C ASN A 37 5.70 8.77 13.81
N ASP A 38 5.06 8.12 14.79
CA ASP A 38 3.63 8.30 15.09
C ASP A 38 3.31 9.76 15.43
N LYS A 39 4.14 10.40 16.28
CA LYS A 39 4.00 11.83 16.62
C LYS A 39 4.23 12.75 15.41
N LEU A 40 5.14 12.39 14.50
CA LEU A 40 5.32 13.12 13.24
C LEU A 40 4.15 12.90 12.29
N MET A 41 3.59 11.70 12.25
CA MET A 41 2.48 11.37 11.36
C MET A 41 1.14 11.92 11.85
N SER A 42 0.99 12.20 13.16
CA SER A 42 -0.25 12.74 13.72
C SER A 42 -0.62 14.14 13.22
N GLN A 43 0.29 14.84 12.53
CA GLN A 43 -0.01 16.12 11.86
C GLN A 43 -0.67 15.96 10.49
N TYR A 44 -0.70 14.73 9.95
CA TYR A 44 -1.29 14.40 8.65
C TYR A 44 -2.56 13.58 8.84
N VAL A 45 -3.39 13.59 7.81
CA VAL A 45 -4.59 12.74 7.76
C VAL A 45 -4.25 11.37 7.17
N PRO A 46 -4.90 10.29 7.63
CA PRO A 46 -4.83 8.99 6.98
C PRO A 46 -5.13 9.10 5.48
N LEU A 47 -4.39 8.34 4.65
CA LEU A 47 -4.64 8.32 3.19
C LEU A 47 -6.09 7.91 2.88
N ALA A 48 -6.66 7.01 3.67
CA ALA A 48 -8.03 6.56 3.56
C ALA A 48 -9.07 7.69 3.66
N ASP A 49 -8.71 8.82 4.30
CA ASP A 49 -9.62 9.95 4.51
C ASP A 49 -9.58 10.95 3.32
N VAL A 50 -8.64 10.79 2.39
CA VAL A 50 -8.42 11.72 1.26
C VAL A 50 -8.50 11.05 -0.11
N ILE A 51 -8.80 9.75 -0.16
CA ILE A 51 -8.98 9.01 -1.41
C ILE A 51 -10.45 8.62 -1.60
N GLU A 52 -10.89 8.54 -2.85
CA GLU A 52 -12.23 8.06 -3.19
C GLU A 52 -12.31 6.52 -3.21
N ASP A 53 -11.28 5.86 -3.75
CA ASP A 53 -11.17 4.41 -3.83
C ASP A 53 -9.71 3.97 -3.87
N ILE A 54 -9.47 2.71 -3.48
CA ILE A 54 -8.20 2.02 -3.67
C ILE A 54 -8.46 0.61 -4.17
N THR A 55 -8.13 0.39 -5.44
CA THR A 55 -8.35 -0.90 -6.08
C THR A 55 -7.03 -1.60 -6.42
N ASN A 56 -6.98 -2.89 -6.12
CA ASN A 56 -5.89 -3.74 -6.57
C ASN A 56 -6.01 -4.04 -8.07
N GLY A 57 -4.89 -3.96 -8.79
CA GLY A 57 -4.80 -4.45 -10.16
C GLY A 57 -5.11 -5.94 -10.29
N VAL A 58 -5.43 -6.36 -11.51
CA VAL A 58 -5.72 -7.77 -11.86
C VAL A 58 -4.54 -8.39 -12.61
N GLU A 59 -4.32 -9.69 -12.40
CA GLU A 59 -3.37 -10.47 -13.19
C GLU A 59 -4.07 -11.12 -14.39
N LEU A 60 -3.73 -10.71 -15.61
CA LEU A 60 -4.22 -11.31 -16.85
C LEU A 60 -3.05 -11.92 -17.63
N ARG A 61 -3.17 -13.22 -17.96
CA ARG A 61 -2.12 -14.01 -18.63
C ARG A 61 -2.38 -14.28 -20.11
N LYS A 62 -3.59 -13.98 -20.59
CA LYS A 62 -3.97 -14.17 -22.00
C LYS A 62 -3.92 -12.83 -22.71
N TYR A 63 -2.94 -12.67 -23.58
CA TYR A 63 -2.80 -11.50 -24.43
C TYR A 63 -3.38 -11.75 -25.81
N SER A 64 -3.67 -10.67 -26.52
CA SER A 64 -4.28 -10.67 -27.86
C SER A 64 -3.65 -9.56 -28.69
N ASP A 65 -3.70 -9.69 -30.02
CA ASP A 65 -3.30 -8.63 -30.95
C ASP A 65 -4.35 -7.51 -31.04
N LYS A 66 -5.56 -7.78 -30.53
CA LYS A 66 -6.69 -6.84 -30.48
C LYS A 66 -7.32 -6.85 -29.11
N GLY A 67 -7.76 -5.68 -28.66
CA GLY A 67 -8.50 -5.54 -27.41
C GLY A 67 -8.07 -4.30 -26.66
N GLU A 68 -8.13 -4.35 -25.33
CA GLU A 68 -7.90 -3.19 -24.49
C GLU A 68 -6.49 -3.20 -23.90
N LEU A 69 -5.91 -2.00 -23.75
CA LEU A 69 -4.62 -1.81 -23.11
C LEU A 69 -4.63 -2.40 -21.70
N TYR A 70 -3.61 -3.22 -21.42
CA TYR A 70 -3.37 -3.79 -20.11
C TYR A 70 -1.99 -3.37 -19.60
N LEU A 71 -1.98 -2.48 -18.61
CA LEU A 71 -0.77 -2.03 -17.94
C LEU A 71 -0.31 -3.08 -16.91
N ARG A 72 0.97 -3.48 -17.01
CA ARG A 72 1.63 -4.37 -16.06
C ARG A 72 2.51 -3.55 -15.12
N VAL A 73 2.91 -4.14 -13.99
CA VAL A 73 3.90 -3.54 -13.07
C VAL A 73 5.18 -3.15 -13.81
N SER A 74 5.61 -3.91 -14.81
CA SER A 74 6.79 -3.59 -15.63
C SER A 74 6.66 -2.29 -16.42
N ASN A 75 5.43 -1.85 -16.72
CA ASN A 75 5.14 -0.60 -17.42
C ASN A 75 5.16 0.61 -16.47
N ILE A 76 5.04 0.42 -15.16
CA ILE A 76 5.08 1.51 -14.17
C ILE A 76 6.55 1.85 -13.89
N LYS A 77 7.00 3.02 -14.32
CA LYS A 77 8.34 3.56 -14.04
C LYS A 77 8.24 4.75 -13.10
N GLU A 78 9.38 5.17 -12.57
CA GLU A 78 9.45 6.38 -11.76
C GLU A 78 9.04 7.58 -12.62
N PHE A 79 7.98 8.28 -12.22
CA PHE A 79 7.43 9.47 -12.88
C PHE A 79 6.76 9.29 -14.26
N PHE A 80 6.81 8.10 -14.88
CA PHE A 80 6.17 7.87 -16.17
C PHE A 80 5.70 6.43 -16.37
N THR A 81 4.86 6.22 -17.39
CA THR A 81 4.42 4.88 -17.82
C THR A 81 5.14 4.52 -19.12
N ASP A 82 5.82 3.37 -19.14
CA ASP A 82 6.51 2.85 -20.31
C ASP A 82 5.53 2.09 -21.21
N LEU A 83 5.22 2.71 -22.35
CA LEU A 83 4.32 2.19 -23.38
C LEU A 83 5.04 1.48 -24.53
N SER A 84 6.34 1.18 -24.41
CA SER A 84 7.12 0.51 -25.47
C SER A 84 6.77 -0.98 -25.64
N ASP A 85 6.43 -1.67 -24.55
CA ASP A 85 5.97 -3.08 -24.53
C ASP A 85 4.59 -3.20 -23.88
N ILE A 86 3.59 -2.59 -24.53
CA ILE A 86 2.19 -2.72 -24.15
C ILE A 86 1.65 -4.11 -24.48
N LYS A 87 0.73 -4.59 -23.65
CA LYS A 87 -0.06 -5.79 -23.92
C LYS A 87 -1.52 -5.42 -24.06
N LEU A 88 -2.21 -6.08 -24.98
CA LEU A 88 -3.66 -5.99 -25.09
C LEU A 88 -4.29 -7.26 -24.54
N VAL A 89 -5.44 -7.11 -23.92
CA VAL A 89 -6.26 -8.23 -23.43
C VAL A 89 -7.53 -8.33 -24.27
N PRO A 90 -7.96 -9.56 -24.62
CA PRO A 90 -9.14 -9.73 -25.45
C PRO A 90 -10.41 -9.27 -24.72
N LEU A 91 -11.36 -8.71 -25.47
CA LEU A 91 -12.67 -8.25 -24.96
C LEU A 91 -13.64 -9.41 -24.75
N THR A 92 -13.25 -10.40 -23.93
CA THR A 92 -14.17 -11.47 -23.51
C THR A 92 -15.13 -10.97 -22.43
N ARG A 93 -16.24 -11.68 -22.18
CA ARG A 93 -17.19 -11.30 -21.12
C ARG A 93 -16.53 -11.26 -19.74
N GLU A 94 -15.58 -12.15 -19.50
CA GLU A 94 -14.81 -12.23 -18.26
C GLU A 94 -13.86 -11.02 -18.14
N ALA A 95 -13.16 -10.67 -19.23
CA ALA A 95 -12.28 -9.50 -19.25
C ALA A 95 -13.06 -8.20 -19.03
N ILE A 96 -14.26 -8.07 -19.60
CA ILE A 96 -15.14 -6.90 -19.41
C ILE A 96 -15.56 -6.74 -17.94
N LYS A 97 -15.97 -7.84 -17.26
CA LYS A 97 -16.32 -7.79 -15.83
C LYS A 97 -15.15 -7.39 -14.95
N VAL A 98 -13.95 -7.84 -15.29
CA VAL A 98 -12.73 -7.48 -14.58
C VAL A 98 -12.40 -6.01 -14.81
N ARG A 99 -12.45 -5.56 -16.07
CA ARG A 99 -12.21 -4.18 -16.49
C ARG A 99 -13.05 -3.18 -15.69
N GLU A 100 -14.33 -3.44 -15.49
CA GLU A 100 -15.21 -2.54 -14.74
C GLU A 100 -14.71 -2.27 -13.31
N LYS A 101 -13.93 -3.19 -12.72
CA LYS A 101 -13.36 -3.02 -11.39
C LYS A 101 -12.04 -2.24 -11.40
N VAL A 102 -11.23 -2.39 -12.44
CA VAL A 102 -9.84 -1.89 -12.48
C VAL A 102 -9.63 -0.80 -13.53
N ARG A 103 -10.71 -0.15 -13.95
CA ARG A 103 -10.66 0.88 -14.99
C ARG A 103 -9.95 2.11 -14.46
N LEU A 104 -9.00 2.59 -15.24
CA LEU A 104 -8.21 3.77 -14.91
C LEU A 104 -8.81 5.02 -15.54
N SER A 105 -8.75 6.11 -14.79
CA SER A 105 -9.07 7.48 -15.20
C SER A 105 -7.79 8.31 -15.26
N GLU A 106 -7.84 9.43 -16.00
CA GLU A 106 -6.74 10.39 -15.96
C GLU A 106 -6.55 10.92 -14.54
N GLN A 107 -5.30 11.15 -14.16
CA GLN A 107 -4.90 11.59 -12.81
C GLN A 107 -5.00 10.51 -11.72
N ASP A 108 -5.46 9.29 -12.04
CA ASP A 108 -5.32 8.16 -11.12
C ASP A 108 -3.84 7.93 -10.80
N ILE A 109 -3.57 7.62 -9.54
CA ILE A 109 -2.24 7.30 -9.05
C ILE A 109 -2.06 5.78 -9.10
N LEU A 110 -1.07 5.33 -9.88
CA LEU A 110 -0.64 3.94 -9.87
C LEU A 110 0.54 3.76 -8.92
N MET A 111 0.47 2.73 -8.08
CA MET A 111 1.55 2.36 -7.17
C MET A 111 1.88 0.88 -7.31
N SER A 112 3.18 0.56 -7.40
CA SER A 112 3.65 -0.82 -7.38
C SER A 112 3.76 -1.37 -5.95
N ARG A 113 3.04 -2.44 -5.69
CA ARG A 113 3.06 -3.16 -4.40
C ARG A 113 4.00 -4.38 -4.39
N SER A 114 4.47 -4.83 -5.56
CA SER A 114 5.35 -5.99 -5.70
C SER A 114 6.33 -5.80 -6.86
N GLY A 115 7.44 -6.55 -6.85
CA GLY A 115 8.55 -6.33 -7.78
C GLY A 115 9.37 -5.11 -7.35
N SER A 116 9.28 -4.01 -8.08
CA SER A 116 9.86 -2.73 -7.65
C SER A 116 8.92 -2.04 -6.67
N LEU A 117 9.23 -2.05 -5.37
CA LEU A 117 8.32 -1.51 -4.35
C LEU A 117 8.29 0.02 -4.36
N GLY A 118 7.08 0.59 -4.26
CA GLY A 118 6.90 2.02 -4.02
C GLY A 118 7.16 2.92 -5.23
N ILE A 119 7.21 2.37 -6.44
CA ILE A 119 7.20 3.19 -7.65
C ILE A 119 5.79 3.74 -7.84
N ILE A 120 5.73 5.04 -8.06
CA ILE A 120 4.49 5.78 -8.24
C ILE A 120 4.52 6.49 -9.60
N THR A 121 3.40 6.42 -10.31
CA THR A 121 3.17 7.20 -11.53
C THR A 121 1.73 7.69 -11.59
N ILE A 122 1.46 8.60 -12.50
CA ILE A 122 0.13 9.19 -12.71
C ILE A 122 -0.36 8.80 -14.10
N ILE A 123 -1.65 8.51 -14.23
CA ILE A 123 -2.26 8.26 -15.53
C ILE A 123 -2.36 9.55 -16.34
N THR A 124 -1.61 9.59 -17.44
CA THR A 124 -1.56 10.72 -18.36
C THR A 124 -2.45 10.48 -19.60
N PRO A 125 -2.87 11.54 -20.32
CA PRO A 125 -3.79 11.43 -21.45
C PRO A 125 -3.29 10.55 -22.61
N ASP A 126 -1.99 10.38 -22.78
CA ASP A 126 -1.39 9.52 -23.81
C ASP A 126 -1.67 8.03 -23.59
N ILE A 127 -1.83 7.58 -22.35
CA ILE A 127 -2.25 6.21 -22.03
C ILE A 127 -3.63 5.92 -22.62
N LYS A 128 -4.52 6.93 -22.67
CA LYS A 128 -5.85 6.76 -23.25
C LYS A 128 -5.86 6.66 -24.77
N LYS A 129 -4.87 7.24 -25.47
CA LYS A 129 -4.82 7.25 -26.94
C LYS A 129 -4.61 5.86 -27.57
N HIS A 130 -4.32 4.86 -26.75
CA HIS A 130 -4.15 3.47 -27.16
C HIS A 130 -5.41 2.59 -26.95
N HIS A 131 -6.57 3.18 -26.61
CA HIS A 131 -7.86 2.49 -26.48
C HIS A 131 -8.68 2.46 -27.79
N HIS A 132 -8.10 1.95 -28.89
CA HIS A 132 -8.81 1.79 -30.17
C HIS A 132 -8.97 0.32 -30.58
#